data_AF-A0A0Q0C2R6-F1
#
_entry.id   AF-A0A0Q0C2R6-F1
#
_cell.length_a   1.000
_cell.length_b   1.000
_cell.length_c   1.000
_cell.angle_alpha   90.00
_cell.angle_beta   90.00
_cell.angle_gamma   90.00
#
_symmetry.space_group_name_H-M   'P 1'
#
loop_
_entity.id
_entity.type
_entity.pdbx_description
1 polymer ?
#
loop_
_entity_poly.entity_id
_entity_poly.type
_entity_poly.pdbx_seq_one_letter_code
_entity_poly.pdbx_strand_id
1 'polypeptide(L)'
;MKIELPDIPEQQRLIFEMATREAIKQLEANLHAPSIPGPKDLDEALFPRTHLLRKHEGWEAPHAEIVRSYFRHFQDHFDAYATDKKLAGLLRIASDRRIRKFKEGSQDVPYEIWRNFLILTGRVPQDIVPILAFMG
;
A
#
# COMPACT_ATOMS: atom_id res chain seq x y z
N MET A 1 21.83 -41.48 -14.36
CA MET A 1 20.72 -40.59 -14.79
C MET A 1 21.24 -39.17 -14.71
N LYS A 2 21.44 -38.47 -15.83
CA LYS A 2 21.78 -37.04 -15.82
C LYS A 2 20.48 -36.27 -15.71
N ILE A 3 20.36 -35.44 -14.68
CA ILE A 3 19.28 -34.46 -14.59
C ILE A 3 19.74 -33.29 -15.44
N GLU A 4 19.09 -33.07 -16.59
CA GLU A 4 19.30 -31.87 -17.38
C GLU A 4 18.62 -30.71 -16.64
N LEU A 5 19.45 -29.87 -16.03
CA LEU A 5 18.97 -28.63 -15.42
C LEU A 5 18.93 -27.54 -16.50
N PRO A 6 17.85 -26.75 -16.58
CA PRO A 6 17.80 -25.58 -17.43
C PRO A 6 18.93 -24.61 -17.08
N ASP A 7 19.32 -23.76 -18.04
CA ASP A 7 20.34 -22.75 -17.78
C ASP A 7 19.85 -21.67 -16.79
N ILE A 8 20.77 -20.84 -16.29
CA ILE A 8 20.41 -19.81 -15.29
C ILE A 8 19.34 -18.82 -15.83
N PRO A 9 19.45 -18.30 -17.07
CA PRO A 9 18.40 -17.48 -17.68
C PRO A 9 17.01 -18.14 -17.70
N GLU A 10 16.94 -19.43 -18.05
CA GLU A 10 15.70 -20.19 -18.06
C GLU A 10 15.13 -20.37 -16.65
N GLN A 11 15.96 -20.69 -15.67
CA GLN A 11 15.55 -20.78 -14.27
C GLN A 11 15.00 -19.45 -13.75
N GLN A 12 15.65 -18.32 -14.08
CA GLN A 12 15.17 -17.00 -13.70
C GLN A 12 13.79 -16.71 -14.30
N ARG A 13 13.59 -17.00 -15.61
CA ARG A 13 12.28 -16.85 -16.27
C ARG A 13 11.20 -17.68 -15.58
N LEU A 14 11.52 -18.91 -15.19
CA LEU A 14 10.58 -19.77 -14.46
C LEU A 14 10.18 -19.16 -13.10
N ILE A 15 11.14 -18.59 -12.35
CA ILE A 15 10.85 -17.89 -11.09
C ILE A 15 9.93 -16.69 -11.33
N PHE A 16 10.18 -15.89 -12.36
CA PHE A 16 9.32 -14.75 -12.70
C PHE A 16 7.91 -15.20 -13.10
N GLU A 17 7.77 -16.27 -13.87
CA GLU A 17 6.47 -16.81 -14.26
C GLU A 17 5.68 -17.29 -13.03
N MET A 18 6.33 -18.04 -12.14
CA MET A 18 5.71 -18.51 -10.89
C MET A 18 5.26 -17.34 -10.01
N ALA A 19 6.12 -16.35 -9.80
CA ALA A 19 5.80 -15.16 -9.01
C ALA A 19 4.67 -14.33 -9.66
N THR A 20 4.65 -14.21 -10.98
CA THR A 20 3.60 -13.50 -11.72
C THR A 20 2.25 -14.19 -11.57
N ARG A 21 2.20 -15.52 -11.69
CA ARG A 21 0.96 -16.28 -11.47
C ARG A 21 0.44 -16.12 -10.05
N GLU A 22 1.31 -16.10 -9.05
CA GLU A 22 0.91 -15.87 -7.67
C GLU A 22 0.40 -14.44 -7.43
N ALA A 23 1.06 -13.45 -8.04
CA ALA A 23 0.60 -12.07 -8.00
C ALA A 23 -0.80 -11.91 -8.63
N ILE A 24 -1.06 -12.54 -9.79
CA ILE A 24 -2.38 -12.51 -10.44
C ILE A 24 -3.46 -13.08 -9.50
N LYS A 25 -3.22 -14.24 -8.89
CA LYS A 25 -4.17 -14.81 -7.91
C LYS A 25 -4.47 -13.86 -6.76
N GLN A 26 -3.44 -13.19 -6.23
CA GLN A 26 -3.64 -12.22 -5.16
C GLN A 26 -4.43 -10.99 -5.64
N LEU A 27 -4.18 -10.50 -6.85
CA LEU A 27 -4.94 -9.39 -7.44
C LEU A 27 -6.41 -9.74 -7.61
N GLU A 28 -6.72 -10.95 -8.07
CA GLU A 28 -8.09 -11.46 -8.16
C GLU A 28 -8.73 -11.62 -6.77
N ALA A 29 -7.99 -12.17 -5.81
CA ALA A 29 -8.47 -12.30 -4.43
C ALA A 29 -8.83 -10.94 -3.80
N ASN A 30 -8.08 -9.88 -4.12
CA ASN A 30 -8.37 -8.54 -3.62
C ASN A 30 -9.73 -8.01 -4.09
N LEU A 31 -10.28 -8.47 -5.23
CA LEU A 31 -11.62 -8.08 -5.70
C LEU A 31 -12.74 -8.60 -4.79
N HIS A 32 -12.44 -9.61 -3.98
CA HIS A 32 -13.36 -10.18 -3.00
C HIS A 32 -13.17 -9.61 -1.59
N ALA A 33 -12.31 -8.58 -1.43
CA ALA A 33 -12.15 -7.90 -0.14
C ALA A 33 -13.48 -7.28 0.32
N PRO A 34 -13.79 -7.31 1.63
CA PRO A 34 -15.03 -6.76 2.14
C PRO A 34 -15.07 -5.24 1.95
N SER A 35 -16.25 -4.71 1.63
CA SER A 35 -16.48 -3.27 1.56
C SER A 35 -16.78 -2.71 2.95
N ILE A 36 -16.00 -1.72 3.37
CA ILE A 36 -16.17 -0.99 4.63
C ILE A 36 -16.51 0.47 4.27
N PRO A 37 -17.61 1.05 4.78
CA PRO A 37 -17.94 2.45 4.56
C PRO A 37 -16.80 3.39 4.97
N GLY A 38 -16.74 4.59 4.39
CA GLY A 38 -15.72 5.58 4.75
C GLY A 38 -15.81 6.07 6.19
N PRO A 39 -14.79 6.81 6.67
CA PRO A 39 -14.82 7.42 8.00
C PRO A 39 -16.03 8.35 8.17
N LYS A 40 -16.67 8.28 9.34
CA LYS A 40 -17.84 9.13 9.67
C LYS A 40 -17.46 10.54 10.13
N ASP A 41 -16.19 10.73 10.53
CA ASP A 41 -15.69 11.97 11.13
C ASP A 41 -14.95 12.89 10.13
N LEU A 42 -15.05 12.61 8.83
CA LEU A 42 -14.35 13.34 7.78
C LEU A 42 -15.28 13.64 6.59
N ASP A 43 -15.42 14.92 6.26
CA ASP A 43 -15.95 15.34 4.96
C ASP A 43 -14.79 15.52 3.98
N GLU A 44 -14.58 14.51 3.13
CA GLU A 44 -13.50 14.53 2.14
C GLU A 44 -13.67 15.59 1.06
N ALA A 45 -14.88 16.12 0.85
CA ALA A 45 -15.13 17.15 -0.17
C ALA A 45 -14.43 18.48 0.16
N LEU A 46 -14.03 18.67 1.43
CA LEU A 46 -13.32 19.85 1.90
C LEU A 46 -11.81 19.82 1.58
N PHE A 47 -11.29 18.70 1.07
CA PHE A 47 -9.86 18.51 0.84
C PHE A 47 -9.55 18.15 -0.62
N PRO A 48 -8.38 18.56 -1.13
CA PRO A 48 -7.93 18.12 -2.45
C PRO A 48 -7.64 16.62 -2.46
N ARG A 49 -7.96 15.97 -3.58
CA ARG A 49 -7.69 14.54 -3.83
C ARG A 49 -6.29 14.26 -4.37
N THR A 50 -5.41 15.27 -4.40
CA THR A 50 -4.01 15.15 -4.88
C THR A 50 -3.23 14.06 -4.13
N HIS A 51 -3.57 13.82 -2.87
CA HIS A 51 -2.98 12.74 -2.05
C HIS A 51 -3.30 11.31 -2.50
N LEU A 52 -4.27 11.12 -3.41
CA LEU A 52 -4.61 9.82 -4.02
C LEU A 52 -3.83 9.53 -5.31
N LEU A 53 -3.22 10.57 -5.89
CA LEU A 53 -2.50 10.49 -7.15
C LEU A 53 -1.14 9.79 -6.98
N ARG A 54 -0.59 9.32 -8.10
CA ARG A 54 0.80 8.85 -8.15
C ARG A 54 1.76 10.03 -8.12
N LYS A 55 3.01 9.76 -7.74
CA LYS A 55 4.05 10.79 -7.61
C LYS A 55 4.23 11.67 -8.87
N HIS A 56 4.15 11.07 -10.06
CA HIS A 56 4.30 11.77 -11.33
C HIS A 56 3.02 12.48 -11.82
N GLU A 57 1.88 12.25 -11.17
CA GLU A 57 0.58 12.83 -11.52
C GLU A 57 0.28 14.12 -10.73
N GLY A 58 1.26 14.64 -9.97
CA GLY A 58 1.09 15.83 -9.13
C GLY A 58 0.65 15.50 -7.70
N TRP A 59 1.11 14.37 -7.16
CA TRP A 59 0.85 14.02 -5.76
C TRP A 59 1.33 15.10 -4.79
N GLU A 60 0.51 15.35 -3.77
CA GLU A 60 0.85 16.16 -2.60
C GLU A 60 0.53 15.38 -1.33
N ALA A 61 1.24 15.67 -0.25
CA ALA A 61 1.00 15.01 1.03
C ALA A 61 -0.44 15.26 1.50
N PRO A 62 -1.11 14.24 2.08
CA PRO A 62 -2.46 14.41 2.62
C PRO A 62 -2.47 15.41 3.78
N HIS A 63 -3.56 16.16 3.90
CA HIS A 63 -3.81 16.97 5.08
C HIS A 63 -3.86 16.08 6.34
N ALA A 64 -3.35 16.58 7.47
CA ALA A 64 -3.24 15.82 8.72
C ALA A 64 -4.59 15.23 9.19
N GLU A 65 -5.68 15.93 8.91
CA GLU A 65 -7.04 15.45 9.20
C GLU A 65 -7.42 14.19 8.41
N ILE A 66 -7.07 14.13 7.12
CA ILE A 66 -7.24 12.92 6.29
C ILE A 66 -6.42 11.78 6.88
N VAL A 67 -5.15 12.04 7.21
CA VAL A 67 -4.26 11.02 7.79
C VAL A 67 -4.85 10.47 9.09
N ARG A 68 -5.25 11.36 9.99
CA ARG A 68 -5.83 11.02 11.30
C ARG A 68 -7.09 10.18 11.14
N SER A 69 -8.03 10.63 10.32
CA SER A 69 -9.31 9.96 10.12
C SER A 69 -9.11 8.60 9.44
N TYR A 70 -8.28 8.50 8.40
CA TYR A 70 -8.03 7.24 7.70
C TYR A 70 -7.32 6.21 8.58
N PHE A 71 -6.30 6.63 9.35
CA PHE A 71 -5.62 5.73 10.26
C PHE A 71 -6.53 5.26 11.39
N ARG A 72 -7.32 6.17 11.99
CA ARG A 72 -8.29 5.81 13.03
C ARG A 72 -9.33 4.83 12.48
N HIS A 73 -9.94 5.16 11.34
CA HIS A 73 -10.91 4.31 10.67
C HIS A 73 -10.38 2.89 10.42
N PHE A 74 -9.13 2.76 9.97
CA PHE A 74 -8.49 1.46 9.81
C PHE A 74 -8.30 0.75 11.17
N GLN A 75 -7.79 1.45 12.18
CA GLN A 75 -7.57 0.90 13.52
C GLN A 75 -8.87 0.43 14.20
N ASP A 76 -9.98 1.10 13.94
CA ASP A 76 -11.30 0.78 14.50
C ASP A 76 -11.91 -0.50 13.88
N HIS A 77 -11.47 -0.91 12.68
CA HIS A 77 -11.98 -2.09 11.98
C HIS A 77 -11.04 -3.31 12.05
N PHE A 78 -9.77 -3.10 12.37
CA PHE A 78 -8.76 -4.17 12.37
C PHE A 78 -8.01 -4.22 13.71
N ASP A 79 -8.53 -5.00 14.66
CA ASP A 79 -7.98 -5.18 16.02
C ASP A 79 -6.49 -5.58 16.06
N ALA A 80 -6.05 -6.35 15.06
CA ALA A 80 -4.66 -6.71 14.88
C ALA A 80 -3.73 -5.48 14.77
N TYR A 81 -4.27 -4.34 14.31
CA TYR A 81 -3.56 -3.09 14.05
C TYR A 81 -4.05 -1.89 14.87
N ALA A 82 -4.93 -2.09 15.85
CA ALA A 82 -5.64 -1.04 16.59
C ALA A 82 -4.78 0.02 17.34
N THR A 83 -3.45 -0.16 17.42
CA THR A 83 -2.56 0.80 18.09
C THR A 83 -1.54 1.39 17.13
N ASP A 84 -1.04 2.60 17.43
CA ASP A 84 -0.01 3.25 16.60
C ASP A 84 1.25 2.41 16.44
N LYS A 85 1.62 1.63 17.46
CA LYS A 85 2.73 0.69 17.39
C LYS A 85 2.49 -0.43 16.39
N LYS A 86 1.28 -1.00 16.39
CA LYS A 86 0.92 -2.08 15.46
C LYS A 86 0.78 -1.54 14.04
N LEU A 87 0.16 -0.37 13.87
CA LEU A 87 0.08 0.31 12.57
C LEU A 87 1.47 0.69 12.02
N ALA A 88 2.37 1.19 12.86
CA ALA A 88 3.75 1.44 12.48
C ALA A 88 4.46 0.16 12.01
N GLY A 89 4.25 -0.95 12.71
CA GLY A 89 4.77 -2.27 12.29
C GLY A 89 4.25 -2.69 10.92
N LEU A 90 2.94 -2.58 10.68
CA LEU A 90 2.31 -2.87 9.39
C LEU A 90 2.90 -2.02 8.25
N LEU A 91 3.08 -0.73 8.49
CA LEU A 91 3.61 0.23 7.51
C LEU A 91 5.15 0.25 7.45
N ARG A 92 5.83 -0.67 8.15
CA ARG A 92 7.30 -0.76 8.23
C ARG A 92 7.98 0.54 8.69
N ILE A 93 7.34 1.24 9.62
CA ILE A 93 7.82 2.46 10.24
C ILE A 93 8.50 2.11 11.56
N ALA A 94 9.75 2.53 11.72
CA ALA A 94 10.58 2.19 12.89
C ALA A 94 10.03 2.67 14.25
N SER A 95 9.14 3.68 14.29
CA SER A 95 8.63 4.22 15.56
C SER A 95 7.19 4.70 15.44
N ASP A 96 6.36 4.30 16.40
CA ASP A 96 4.98 4.75 16.60
C ASP A 96 4.86 6.27 16.80
N ARG A 97 5.91 6.93 17.30
CA ARG A 97 6.00 8.40 17.38
C ARG A 97 5.83 9.05 16.00
N ARG A 98 6.28 8.42 14.91
CA ARG A 98 6.09 8.97 13.55
C ARG A 98 4.61 8.96 13.15
N ILE A 99 3.87 7.90 13.51
CA ILE A 99 2.41 7.84 13.29
C ILE A 99 1.72 9.02 13.98
N ARG A 100 2.07 9.31 15.25
CA ARG A 100 1.52 10.46 15.97
C ARG A 100 1.81 11.79 15.29
N LYS A 101 3.08 12.02 14.88
CA LYS A 101 3.47 13.23 14.15
C LYS A 101 2.68 13.42 12.84
N PHE A 102 2.45 12.32 12.12
CA PHE A 102 1.63 12.34 10.90
C PHE A 102 0.17 12.72 11.19
N LYS A 103 -0.44 12.11 12.21
CA LYS A 103 -1.83 12.41 12.63
C LYS A 103 -2.00 13.85 13.14
N GLU A 104 -0.97 14.40 13.77
CA GLU A 104 -0.95 15.77 14.31
C GLU A 104 -0.59 16.83 13.26
N GLY A 105 -0.03 16.42 12.12
CA GLY A 105 0.43 17.34 11.06
C GLY A 105 1.76 18.02 11.33
N SER A 106 2.51 17.60 12.36
CA SER A 106 3.87 18.12 12.62
C SER A 106 4.92 17.52 11.68
N GLN A 107 4.55 16.49 10.93
CA GLN A 107 5.37 15.89 9.88
C GLN A 107 4.45 15.34 8.79
N ASP A 108 4.77 15.59 7.52
CA ASP A 108 4.04 15.00 6.39
C ASP A 108 4.30 13.50 6.27
N VAL A 109 3.28 12.77 5.80
CA VAL A 109 3.44 11.35 5.48
C VAL A 109 4.22 11.21 4.17
N PRO A 110 5.35 10.48 4.14
CA PRO A 110 6.06 10.18 2.91
C PRO A 110 5.18 9.44 1.90
N TYR A 111 5.34 9.76 0.61
CA TYR A 111 4.57 9.16 -0.49
C TYR A 111 4.49 7.63 -0.40
N GLU A 112 5.62 6.93 -0.27
CA GLU A 112 5.65 5.46 -0.25
C GLU A 112 4.83 4.86 0.90
N ILE A 113 4.84 5.52 2.06
CA ILE A 113 4.08 5.07 3.24
C ILE A 113 2.59 5.26 2.98
N TRP A 114 2.22 6.44 2.46
CA TRP A 114 0.83 6.77 2.17
C TRP A 114 0.26 5.90 1.06
N ARG A 115 0.98 5.75 -0.06
CA ARG A 115 0.58 4.94 -1.20
C ARG A 115 0.37 3.48 -0.81
N ASN A 116 1.30 2.89 -0.06
CA ASN A 116 1.15 1.52 0.43
C ASN A 116 -0.07 1.36 1.33
N PHE A 117 -0.36 2.33 2.20
CA PHE A 117 -1.55 2.31 3.03
C PHE A 117 -2.85 2.42 2.20
N LEU A 118 -2.88 3.29 1.18
CA LEU A 118 -4.04 3.43 0.29
C LEU A 118 -4.29 2.13 -0.50
N ILE A 119 -3.24 1.49 -1.02
CA ILE A 119 -3.35 0.21 -1.74
C ILE A 119 -3.85 -0.88 -0.79
N LEU A 120 -3.23 -1.01 0.39
CA LEU A 120 -3.61 -2.00 1.41
C LEU A 120 -5.10 -1.89 1.80
N THR A 121 -5.64 -0.67 1.79
CA THR A 121 -7.03 -0.42 2.14
C THR A 121 -7.99 -0.31 0.95
N GLY A 122 -7.53 -0.63 -0.27
CA GLY A 122 -8.36 -0.60 -1.48
C GLY A 122 -8.81 0.80 -1.91
N ARG A 123 -8.22 1.87 -1.38
CA ARG A 123 -8.54 3.27 -1.73
C ARG A 123 -7.97 3.69 -3.07
N VAL A 124 -6.92 3.01 -3.53
CA VAL A 124 -6.29 3.20 -4.84
C VAL A 124 -5.90 1.84 -5.42
N PRO A 125 -5.79 1.71 -6.75
CA PRO A 125 -5.39 0.45 -7.37
C PRO A 125 -3.92 0.10 -7.08
N GLN A 126 -3.61 -1.19 -7.21
CA GLN A 126 -2.24 -1.71 -7.18
C GLN A 126 -1.39 -1.07 -8.27
N ASP A 127 -0.12 -0.81 -7.98
CA ASP A 127 0.84 -0.29 -8.95
C ASP A 127 1.61 -1.44 -9.61
N ILE A 128 1.24 -1.75 -10.85
CA ILE A 128 1.86 -2.80 -11.66
C ILE A 128 2.71 -2.13 -12.73
N VAL A 129 4.02 -2.34 -12.67
CA VAL A 129 4.98 -1.78 -13.63
C VAL A 129 5.23 -2.78 -14.77
N PRO A 130 5.11 -2.36 -16.04
CA PRO A 130 5.39 -3.24 -17.16
C PRO A 130 6.88 -3.58 -17.25
N ILE A 131 7.20 -4.86 -17.39
CA ILE A 131 8.54 -5.32 -17.71
C ILE A 131 8.74 -5.18 -19.22
N LEU A 132 9.67 -4.33 -19.64
CA LEU A 132 9.97 -4.11 -21.06
C LEU A 132 10.84 -5.21 -21.66
N ALA A 133 11.78 -5.74 -20.88
CA ALA A 133 12.62 -6.87 -21.26
C ALA A 133 13.26 -7.48 -20.00
N PHE A 134 13.60 -8.78 -20.06
CA PHE A 134 14.52 -9.37 -19.11
C PHE A 134 15.95 -9.04 -19.56
N MET A 135 16.63 -8.16 -18.82
CA MET A 135 18.03 -7.79 -19.06
C MET A 135 18.92 -8.58 -18.10
N GLY A 136 19.99 -9.16 -18.61
CA GLY A 136 20.96 -9.99 -17.87
C GLY A 136 22.39 -9.61 -18.18
#